data_AF-A0A1Y6EBT0-F1
#
_entry.id   AF-A0A1Y6EBT0-F1
#
_cell.length_a   1.000
_cell.length_b   1.000
_cell.length_c   1.000
_cell.angle_alpha   90.00
_cell.angle_beta   90.00
_cell.angle_gamma   90.00
#
_symmetry.space_group_name_H-M   'P 1'
#
loop_
_entity.id
_entity.type
_entity.pdbx_description
1 polymer ?
#
loop_
_entity_poly.entity_id
_entity_poly.type
_entity_poly.pdbx_seq_one_letter_code
_entity_poly.pdbx_strand_id
1 'polypeptide(L)'
;MAVAASPAVAGAAVGAAAGSMDEGVYGQDIVAPAWVAHGLDYGDRERGSSGAFGYFYNFIDYGFVEGDAEYRARHYLDEQGTAHFLHPPAQDDFALRVLVFLAMRFERLVWLDSQLGYVNIPDAVMAEVEKRMDAHMAAHSG
;
A
#
# COMPACT_ATOMS: atom_id res chain seq x y z
N MET A 1 -2.22 -18.73 23.55
CA MET A 1 -1.12 -17.80 23.22
C MET A 1 -1.75 -16.57 22.61
N ALA A 2 -1.78 -15.45 23.33
CA ALA A 2 -2.39 -14.21 22.87
C ALA A 2 -1.34 -13.39 22.12
N VAL A 3 -1.59 -13.09 20.85
CA VAL A 3 -0.79 -12.17 20.05
C VAL A 3 -1.19 -10.76 20.50
N ALA A 4 -0.33 -10.11 21.29
CA ALA A 4 -0.54 -8.72 21.67
C ALA A 4 0.02 -7.83 20.54
N ALA A 5 -0.87 -7.11 19.86
CA ALA A 5 -0.52 -6.13 18.85
C ALA A 5 0.49 -5.12 19.40
N SER A 6 1.57 -4.87 18.65
CA SER A 6 2.50 -3.79 18.94
C SER A 6 1.75 -2.45 18.97
N PRO A 7 2.10 -1.54 19.91
CA PRO A 7 1.47 -0.22 19.95
C PRO A 7 1.83 0.53 18.66
N ALA A 8 0.81 0.88 17.89
CA ALA A 8 0.94 1.77 16.74
C ALA A 8 1.57 3.09 17.23
N VAL A 9 2.80 3.36 16.81
CA VAL A 9 3.38 4.70 16.96
C VAL A 9 2.60 5.58 16.00
N ALA A 10 1.82 6.51 16.55
CA ALA A 10 1.10 7.50 15.78
C ALA A 10 2.12 8.40 15.06
N GLY A 11 2.47 8.02 13.83
CA GLY A 11 3.17 8.90 12.90
C GLY A 11 2.28 10.11 12.66
N ALA A 12 2.75 11.29 13.06
CA ALA A 12 2.05 12.53 12.80
C ALA A 12 1.88 12.69 11.28
N ALA A 13 0.64 12.54 10.81
CA ALA A 13 0.27 12.92 9.46
C ALA A 13 0.48 14.42 9.33
N VAL A 14 1.57 14.83 8.68
CA VAL A 14 1.72 16.21 8.21
C VAL A 14 0.73 16.32 7.06
N GLY A 15 -0.43 16.94 7.33
CA GLY A 15 -1.47 17.18 6.35
C GLY A 15 -0.93 18.03 5.21
N ALA A 16 -0.57 17.38 4.11
CA ALA A 16 -0.51 18.04 2.81
C ALA A 16 -1.97 18.28 2.40
N ALA A 17 -2.34 19.55 2.24
CA ALA A 17 -3.63 19.93 1.72
C ALA A 17 -3.91 19.14 0.43
N ALA A 18 -5.07 18.49 0.37
CA ALA A 18 -5.60 17.89 -0.85
C ALA A 18 -5.76 19.01 -1.89
N GLY A 19 -4.72 19.21 -2.69
CA GLY A 19 -4.85 19.92 -3.94
C GLY A 19 -5.77 19.08 -4.80
N SER A 20 -6.86 19.67 -5.29
CA SER A 20 -7.77 19.06 -6.26
C SER A 20 -6.93 18.55 -7.44
N MET A 21 -6.64 17.24 -7.44
CA MET A 21 -6.02 16.59 -8.57
C MET A 21 -7.07 16.53 -9.66
N ASP A 22 -6.73 17.16 -10.78
CA ASP A 22 -7.46 17.19 -12.04
C ASP A 22 -8.07 15.81 -12.36
N GLU A 23 -9.40 15.75 -12.52
CA GLU A 23 -10.18 14.54 -12.87
C GLU A 23 -9.80 13.97 -14.25
N GLY A 24 -8.80 14.53 -14.94
CA GLY A 24 -8.54 14.33 -16.35
C GLY A 24 -7.40 13.39 -16.75
N VAL A 25 -6.58 12.86 -15.82
CA VAL A 25 -5.40 12.03 -16.19
C VAL A 25 -5.54 10.55 -15.82
N TYR A 26 -6.34 10.23 -14.80
CA TYR A 26 -6.67 8.86 -14.47
C TYR A 26 -8.09 8.59 -14.96
N GLY A 27 -8.22 7.78 -16.02
CA GLY A 27 -9.51 7.24 -16.42
C GLY A 27 -10.18 6.52 -15.24
N GLN A 28 -11.47 6.20 -15.37
CA GLN A 28 -12.25 5.49 -14.33
C GLN A 28 -11.61 4.17 -13.84
N ASP A 29 -10.55 3.71 -14.50
CA ASP A 29 -9.90 2.42 -14.31
C ASP A 29 -8.71 2.45 -13.31
N ILE A 30 -8.21 3.63 -12.92
CA ILE A 30 -7.08 3.80 -11.98
C ILE A 30 -7.39 4.92 -10.98
N VAL A 31 -6.90 4.79 -9.76
CA VAL A 31 -6.96 5.86 -8.75
C VAL A 31 -5.57 6.34 -8.36
N ALA A 32 -5.41 7.66 -8.26
CA ALA A 32 -4.21 8.28 -7.71
C ALA A 32 -4.22 8.25 -6.18
N PRO A 33 -3.06 8.20 -5.50
CA PRO A 33 -3.02 8.35 -4.06
C PRO A 33 -3.50 9.76 -3.68
N ALA A 34 -4.41 9.83 -2.72
CA ALA A 34 -4.85 11.06 -2.09
C ALA A 34 -3.71 11.72 -1.30
N TRP A 35 -2.78 10.92 -0.79
CA TRP A 35 -1.57 11.40 -0.13
C TRP A 35 -0.40 10.42 -0.26
N VAL A 36 0.81 10.95 -0.18
CA VAL A 36 2.07 10.18 -0.17
C VAL A 36 2.94 10.72 0.97
N ALA A 37 3.41 9.84 1.84
CA ALA A 37 4.20 10.22 3.02
C ALA A 37 5.46 9.37 3.13
N HIS A 38 6.60 10.02 3.33
CA HIS A 38 7.83 9.33 3.70
C HIS A 38 7.87 9.13 5.22
N GLY A 39 8.19 7.92 5.67
CA GLY A 39 8.23 7.56 7.07
C GLY A 39 9.45 6.72 7.43
N LEU A 40 9.71 6.67 8.74
CA LEU A 40 10.76 5.90 9.36
C LEU A 40 10.14 5.04 10.47
N ASP A 41 10.31 3.73 10.40
CA ASP A 41 9.90 2.80 11.46
C ASP A 41 11.12 2.36 12.26
N TYR A 42 10.91 2.05 13.54
CA TYR A 42 11.95 1.54 14.43
C TYR A 42 11.55 0.18 14.99
N GLY A 43 12.28 -0.85 14.58
CA GLY A 43 12.12 -2.20 15.11
C GLY A 43 13.20 -2.51 16.13
N ASP A 44 12.80 -2.84 17.37
CA ASP A 44 13.71 -3.37 18.37
C ASP A 44 13.66 -4.91 18.35
N ARG A 45 14.82 -5.56 18.19
CA ARG A 45 14.89 -7.02 18.01
C ARG A 45 14.54 -7.79 19.28
N GLU A 46 14.68 -7.16 20.45
CA GLU A 46 14.36 -7.75 21.74
C GLU A 46 13.76 -6.72 22.70
N ARG A 47 12.47 -6.89 23.00
CA ARG A 47 11.77 -6.03 23.96
C ARG A 47 12.38 -6.22 25.36
N GLY A 48 13.33 -5.35 25.74
CA GLY A 48 13.84 -5.25 27.11
C GLY A 48 15.28 -5.68 27.36
N SER A 49 16.11 -5.94 26.34
CA SER A 49 17.56 -6.10 26.54
C SER A 49 18.27 -4.76 26.29
N SER A 50 19.07 -4.30 27.26
CA SER A 50 19.73 -2.98 27.29
C SER A 50 20.91 -2.84 26.31
N GLY A 51 20.80 -3.43 25.12
CA GLY A 51 21.88 -3.46 24.13
C GLY A 51 21.49 -3.99 22.75
N ALA A 52 20.20 -4.11 22.44
CA ALA A 52 19.76 -4.54 21.11
C ALA A 52 19.99 -3.44 20.06
N PHE A 53 20.62 -3.81 18.94
CA PHE A 53 20.71 -2.95 17.76
C PHE A 53 19.30 -2.79 17.18
N GLY A 54 18.75 -1.58 17.27
CA GLY A 54 17.50 -1.24 16.61
C GLY A 54 17.69 -1.10 15.10
N TYR A 55 16.72 -1.57 14.33
CA TYR A 55 16.67 -1.41 12.89
C TYR A 55 15.75 -0.26 12.53
N PHE A 56 16.20 0.59 11.61
CA PHE A 56 15.39 1.65 11.03
C PHE A 56 14.91 1.22 9.65
N TYR A 57 13.60 1.29 9.42
CA TYR A 57 13.00 0.98 8.13
C TYR A 57 12.52 2.28 7.49
N ASN A 58 13.11 2.65 6.35
CA ASN A 58 12.63 3.80 5.57
C ASN A 58 11.54 3.34 4.62
N PHE A 59 10.43 4.05 4.57
CA PHE A 59 9.31 3.65 3.72
C PHE A 59 8.56 4.85 3.13
N ILE A 60 7.83 4.60 2.05
CA ILE A 60 6.84 5.51 1.47
C ILE A 60 5.46 4.88 1.66
N ASP A 61 4.58 5.57 2.38
CA ASP A 61 3.17 5.24 2.46
C ASP A 61 2.38 5.98 1.38
N TYR A 62 1.45 5.27 0.77
CA TYR A 62 0.45 5.76 -0.17
C TYR A 62 -0.92 5.57 0.47
N GLY A 63 -1.72 6.62 0.51
CA GLY A 63 -3.12 6.54 0.94
C GLY A 63 -4.07 6.87 -0.19
N PHE A 64 -5.14 6.09 -0.28
CA PHE A 64 -6.19 6.20 -1.28
C PHE A 64 -7.51 6.39 -0.55
N VAL A 65 -8.32 7.36 -0.99
CA VAL A 65 -9.60 7.69 -0.36
C VAL A 65 -10.67 7.84 -1.43
N GLU A 66 -11.81 7.17 -1.26
CA GLU A 66 -13.01 7.34 -2.08
C GLU A 66 -14.27 7.20 -1.21
N GLY A 67 -15.03 8.28 -1.06
CA GLY A 67 -16.14 8.32 -0.11
C GLY A 67 -15.66 8.05 1.32
N ASP A 68 -16.24 7.03 1.95
CA ASP A 68 -15.89 6.59 3.32
C ASP A 68 -14.83 5.46 3.33
N ALA A 69 -14.38 5.00 2.17
CA ALA A 69 -13.38 3.94 2.07
C ALA A 69 -11.95 4.52 2.03
N GLU A 70 -11.04 3.89 2.77
CA GLU A 70 -9.61 4.20 2.77
C GLU A 70 -8.79 2.93 2.60
N TYR A 71 -7.83 2.98 1.68
CA TYR A 71 -6.82 1.95 1.49
C TYR A 71 -5.43 2.54 1.62
N ARG A 72 -4.52 1.77 2.22
CA ARG A 72 -3.11 2.13 2.38
C ARG A 72 -2.19 1.07 1.81
N ALA A 73 -1.09 1.54 1.20
CA ALA A 73 0.01 0.70 0.79
C ALA A 73 1.34 1.31 1.25
N ARG A 74 2.34 0.45 1.47
CA ARG A 74 3.69 0.84 1.90
C ARG A 74 4.74 0.27 0.96
N HIS A 75 5.72 1.08 0.61
CA HIS A 75 6.92 0.63 -0.10
C HIS A 75 8.14 0.88 0.76
N TYR A 76 8.85 -0.18 1.15
CA TYR A 76 10.10 -0.06 1.89
C TYR A 76 11.25 0.24 0.91
N LEU A 77 12.08 1.23 1.23
CA LEU A 77 13.12 1.71 0.31
C LEU A 77 14.29 0.72 0.13
N ASP A 78 14.45 -0.21 1.06
CA ASP A 78 15.40 -1.32 1.00
C ASP A 78 14.85 -2.55 0.25
N GLU A 79 13.54 -2.61 -0.02
CA GLU A 79 12.88 -3.67 -0.80
C GLU A 79 12.44 -3.13 -2.17
N GLN A 80 13.38 -3.07 -3.10
CA GLN A 80 13.10 -2.56 -4.44
C GLN A 80 11.98 -3.33 -5.12
N GLY A 81 11.10 -2.60 -5.82
CA GLY A 81 10.04 -3.17 -6.64
C GLY A 81 8.87 -3.78 -5.87
N THR A 82 8.83 -3.77 -4.53
CA THR A 82 7.74 -4.39 -3.76
C THR A 82 6.87 -3.34 -3.07
N ALA A 83 5.56 -3.45 -3.21
CA ALA A 83 4.58 -2.72 -2.41
C ALA A 83 3.74 -3.66 -1.53
N HIS A 84 3.49 -3.20 -0.32
CA HIS A 84 2.78 -3.88 0.75
C HIS A 84 1.40 -3.26 0.93
N PHE A 85 0.37 -3.94 0.48
CA PHE A 85 -1.01 -3.55 0.72
C PHE A 85 -1.38 -3.84 2.18
N LEU A 86 -1.82 -2.81 2.91
CA LEU A 86 -2.01 -2.88 4.37
C LEU A 86 -3.43 -3.28 4.78
N HIS A 87 -4.24 -3.70 3.82
CA HIS A 87 -5.63 -4.08 4.01
C HIS A 87 -5.88 -5.47 3.42
N PRO A 88 -6.87 -6.23 3.93
CA PRO A 88 -7.30 -7.45 3.27
C PRO A 88 -7.65 -7.17 1.80
N PRO A 89 -7.05 -7.91 0.85
CA PRO A 89 -7.36 -7.72 -0.56
C PRO A 89 -8.82 -8.12 -0.81
N ALA A 90 -9.57 -7.17 -1.35
CA ALA A 90 -10.98 -7.32 -1.67
C ALA A 90 -11.21 -7.17 -3.18
N GLN A 91 -12.32 -7.72 -3.68
CA GLN A 91 -12.74 -7.57 -5.07
C GLN A 91 -13.73 -6.42 -5.27
N ASP A 92 -13.89 -5.54 -4.29
CA ASP A 92 -14.63 -4.30 -4.53
C ASP A 92 -13.87 -3.42 -5.53
N ASP A 93 -14.63 -2.58 -6.23
CA ASP A 93 -14.10 -1.84 -7.35
C ASP A 93 -13.00 -0.84 -6.97
N PHE A 94 -13.12 -0.21 -5.80
CA PHE A 94 -12.12 0.74 -5.32
C PHE A 94 -10.81 0.04 -4.94
N ALA A 95 -10.87 -1.10 -4.22
CA ALA A 95 -9.69 -1.91 -3.93
C ALA A 95 -8.95 -2.35 -5.20
N LEU A 96 -9.70 -2.80 -6.21
CA LEU A 96 -9.11 -3.22 -7.50
C LEU A 96 -8.42 -2.06 -8.20
N ARG A 97 -9.02 -0.87 -8.24
CA ARG A 97 -8.38 0.33 -8.82
C ARG A 97 -7.10 0.73 -8.09
N VAL A 98 -7.08 0.61 -6.76
CA VAL A 98 -5.87 0.84 -5.96
C VAL A 98 -4.79 -0.19 -6.30
N LEU A 99 -5.15 -1.47 -6.38
CA LEU A 99 -4.21 -2.53 -6.72
C LEU A 99 -3.66 -2.39 -8.15
N VAL A 100 -4.47 -1.95 -9.11
CA VAL A 100 -4.03 -1.60 -10.48
C VAL A 100 -2.98 -0.48 -10.43
N PHE A 101 -3.23 0.62 -9.69
CA PHE A 101 -2.25 1.69 -9.51
C PHE A 101 -0.91 1.14 -9.00
N LEU A 102 -0.96 0.30 -7.97
CA LEU A 102 0.24 -0.26 -7.35
C LEU A 102 0.96 -1.23 -8.30
N ALA A 103 0.24 -2.10 -8.99
CA ALA A 103 0.81 -3.10 -9.91
C ALA A 103 1.46 -2.49 -11.15
N MET A 104 1.01 -1.34 -11.63
CA MET A 104 1.72 -0.62 -12.71
C MET A 104 3.02 0.02 -12.22
N ARG A 105 3.16 0.27 -10.92
CA ARG A 105 4.31 0.98 -10.33
C ARG A 105 5.34 0.05 -9.71
N PHE A 106 4.92 -1.11 -9.23
CA PHE A 106 5.74 -2.05 -8.47
C PHE A 106 5.72 -3.42 -9.14
N GLU A 107 6.88 -4.09 -9.16
CA GLU A 107 7.05 -5.42 -9.74
C GLU A 107 6.30 -6.50 -8.96
N ARG A 108 6.13 -6.30 -7.65
CA ARG A 108 5.48 -7.25 -6.76
C ARG A 108 4.53 -6.56 -5.78
N LEU A 109 3.35 -7.16 -5.61
CA LEU A 109 2.41 -6.81 -4.56
C LEU A 109 2.34 -7.92 -3.52
N VAL A 110 2.41 -7.52 -2.25
CA VAL A 110 2.17 -8.39 -1.10
C VAL A 110 1.13 -7.75 -0.20
N TRP A 111 0.43 -8.56 0.58
CA TRP A 111 -0.51 -8.12 1.60
C TRP A 111 0.05 -8.46 2.98
N LEU A 112 -0.05 -7.51 3.91
CA LEU A 112 0.23 -7.75 5.32
C LEU A 112 -1.01 -8.38 5.99
N ASP A 113 -1.05 -9.71 6.00
CA ASP A 113 -2.06 -10.45 6.75
C ASP A 113 -1.75 -10.40 8.26
N SER A 114 -2.78 -10.14 9.05
CA SER A 114 -2.67 -9.97 10.51
C SER A 114 -2.20 -11.23 11.25
N GLN A 115 -2.31 -12.42 10.65
CA GLN A 115 -1.99 -13.71 11.27
C GLN A 115 -0.75 -14.35 10.67
N LEU A 116 -0.58 -14.24 9.34
CA LEU A 116 0.46 -14.89 8.56
C LEU A 116 1.62 -13.95 8.21
N GLY A 117 1.46 -12.65 8.45
CA GLY A 117 2.42 -11.63 8.05
C GLY A 117 2.35 -11.37 6.54
N TYR A 118 3.51 -11.17 5.91
CA TYR A 118 3.57 -10.87 4.48
C TYR A 118 3.22 -12.08 3.62
N VAL A 119 2.10 -12.00 2.92
CA VAL A 119 1.61 -13.02 1.99
C VAL A 119 1.37 -12.43 0.61
N ASN A 120 1.30 -13.27 -0.42
CA ASN A 120 0.94 -12.80 -1.74
C ASN A 120 -0.55 -12.40 -1.78
N ILE A 121 -0.88 -11.43 -2.63
CA ILE A 121 -2.28 -11.13 -2.97
C ILE A 121 -2.91 -12.39 -3.62
N PRO A 122 -4.15 -12.77 -3.27
CA PRO A 122 -4.79 -13.95 -3.85
C PRO A 122 -4.85 -13.91 -5.38
N ASP A 123 -4.55 -15.04 -6.04
CA ASP A 123 -4.47 -15.15 -7.50
C ASP A 123 -5.73 -14.65 -8.21
N ALA A 124 -6.92 -14.91 -7.64
CA ALA A 124 -8.18 -14.45 -8.21
C ALA A 124 -8.31 -12.91 -8.23
N VAL A 125 -7.72 -12.22 -7.24
CA VAL A 125 -7.67 -10.76 -7.21
C VAL A 125 -6.64 -10.26 -8.21
N MET A 126 -5.44 -10.85 -8.24
CA MET A 126 -4.39 -10.47 -9.19
C MET A 126 -4.81 -10.67 -10.65
N ALA A 127 -5.54 -11.74 -10.96
CA ALA A 127 -6.05 -11.97 -12.32
C ALA A 127 -7.02 -10.87 -12.79
N GLU A 128 -7.86 -10.34 -11.89
CA GLU A 128 -8.74 -9.21 -12.22
C GLU A 128 -7.97 -7.90 -12.31
N VAL A 129 -6.95 -7.69 -11.48
CA VAL A 129 -6.03 -6.54 -11.57
C VAL A 129 -5.30 -6.53 -12.91
N GLU A 130 -4.70 -7.65 -13.32
CA GLU A 130 -3.99 -7.80 -14.60
C GLU A 130 -4.90 -7.51 -15.79
N LYS A 131 -6.11 -8.09 -15.79
CA LYS A 131 -7.12 -7.82 -16.82
C LYS A 131 -7.47 -6.32 -16.93
N ARG A 132 -7.59 -5.63 -15.80
CA ARG A 132 -7.88 -4.18 -15.78
C ARG A 132 -6.68 -3.35 -16.23
N MET A 133 -5.46 -3.74 -15.84
CA MET A 133 -4.23 -3.13 -16.34
C MET A 133 -4.13 -3.25 -17.87
N ASP A 134 -4.35 -4.45 -18.42
CA ASP A 134 -4.32 -4.68 -19.87
C ASP A 134 -5.34 -3.81 -20.59
N ALA A 135 -6.57 -3.73 -20.07
CA ALA A 135 -7.62 -2.88 -20.62
C ALA A 135 -7.22 -1.39 -20.59
N HIS A 136 -6.65 -0.92 -19.48
CA HIS A 136 -6.18 0.44 -19.33
C HIS A 136 -5.05 0.77 -20.33
N MET A 137 -4.05 -0.10 -20.44
CA MET A 137 -2.93 0.07 -21.35
C MET A 137 -3.40 0.08 -22.81
N ALA A 138 -4.33 -0.81 -23.18
CA ALA A 138 -4.91 -0.86 -24.53
C ALA A 138 -5.67 0.43 -24.88
N ALA A 139 -6.39 1.03 -23.93
CA ALA A 139 -7.14 2.27 -24.15
C ALA A 139 -6.24 3.51 -24.37
N HIS A 140 -5.01 3.49 -23.86
CA HIS A 140 -4.09 4.65 -23.87
C HIS A 140 -2.85 4.47 -24.75
N SER A 141 -2.77 3.38 -25.52
CA SER A 141 -1.67 3.10 -26.47
C SER A 141 -1.93 3.62 -27.90
N GLY A 142 -2.85 4.58 -28.07
CA GLY A 142 -3.30 5.14 -29.36
C GLY A 142 -2.68 6.48 -29.73
#